data_AF-A0A0G0KJH2-F1
#
_entry.id   AF-A0A0G0KJH2-F1
#
_cell.length_a   1.000
_cell.length_b   1.000
_cell.length_c   1.000
_cell.angle_alpha   90.00
_cell.angle_beta   90.00
_cell.angle_gamma   90.00
#
_symmetry.space_group_name_H-M   'P 1'
#
loop_
_entity.id
_entity.type
_entity.pdbx_description
1 polymer ?
#
loop_
_entity_poly.entity_id
_entity_poly.type
_entity_poly.pdbx_seq_one_letter_code
_entity_poly.pdbx_strand_id
1 'polypeptide(L)'
;RSRSRAALLWFAGVRERIGYGKGREVFLTKAVVESPKRLHQLDYFMNEYVKINEGSPIEIINEKIRELGATYIMVYSEQFLAELKNHDFREVLSITSDQLKQNISQFNELNIPQDKNLYVLEPPFSTSLIEPETAITRTTNRMSFFAKQKTEYIIKCTYHPSWEARQNDQKINVYQAEHKLSYLALYSQIAGEIELIFNQSRFK
;
A
#
# COMPACT_ATOMS: atom_id res chain seq x y z
N ARG A 1 -6.92 4.70 -7.87
CA ARG A 1 -6.98 5.96 -8.66
C ARG A 1 -7.77 7.04 -7.88
N SER A 2 -7.25 7.60 -6.78
CA SER A 2 -7.98 8.59 -5.94
C SER A 2 -7.24 9.92 -5.87
N ARG A 3 -7.94 11.05 -6.06
CA ARG A 3 -7.40 12.41 -5.87
C ARG A 3 -7.04 12.66 -4.41
N SER A 4 -7.88 12.16 -3.50
CA SER A 4 -7.69 12.24 -2.05
C SER A 4 -6.39 11.57 -1.62
N ARG A 5 -6.03 10.40 -2.20
CA ARG A 5 -4.74 9.75 -1.91
C ARG A 5 -3.54 10.60 -2.34
N ALA A 6 -3.59 11.20 -3.53
CA ALA A 6 -2.52 12.05 -4.01
C ALA A 6 -2.36 13.28 -3.10
N ALA A 7 -3.47 13.91 -2.71
CA ALA A 7 -3.49 15.03 -1.78
C ALA A 7 -2.95 14.64 -0.39
N LEU A 8 -3.38 13.51 0.19
CA LEU A 8 -2.91 13.04 1.49
C LEU A 8 -1.42 12.71 1.50
N LEU A 9 -0.90 12.08 0.44
CA LEU A 9 0.55 11.85 0.29
C LEU A 9 1.33 13.16 0.14
N TRP A 10 0.74 14.16 -0.50
CA TRP A 10 1.30 15.49 -0.62
C TRP A 10 1.35 16.21 0.74
N PHE A 11 0.27 16.14 1.54
CA PHE A 11 0.23 16.66 2.90
C PHE A 11 1.19 15.96 3.86
N ALA A 12 1.36 14.64 3.72
CA ALA A 12 2.32 13.86 4.49
C ALA A 12 3.80 14.11 4.10
N GLY A 13 4.08 15.07 3.22
CA GLY A 13 5.45 15.44 2.84
C GLY A 13 6.22 14.37 2.07
N VAL A 14 5.53 13.36 1.51
CA VAL A 14 6.17 12.22 0.81
C VAL A 14 6.96 12.73 -0.40
N ARG A 15 8.29 12.57 -0.41
CA ARG A 15 9.17 13.22 -1.40
C ARG A 15 8.92 12.82 -2.85
N GLU A 16 8.51 11.58 -3.11
CA GLU A 16 8.15 11.11 -4.46
C GLU A 16 6.71 10.61 -4.51
N ARG A 17 5.89 11.26 -5.33
CA ARG A 17 4.46 11.01 -5.49
C ARG A 17 4.18 10.81 -6.98
N ILE A 18 4.34 9.57 -7.45
CA ILE A 18 4.16 9.21 -8.86
C ILE A 18 2.77 8.56 -9.03
N GLY A 19 1.97 9.03 -9.98
CA GLY A 19 0.61 8.51 -10.16
C GLY A 19 -0.07 9.01 -11.42
N TYR A 20 -1.28 8.54 -11.72
CA TYR A 20 -1.99 8.93 -12.94
C TYR A 20 -2.53 10.38 -12.87
N GLY A 21 -2.31 11.17 -13.92
CA GLY A 21 -2.49 12.64 -13.90
C GLY A 21 -3.92 13.17 -13.75
N LYS A 22 -4.95 12.45 -14.21
CA LYS A 22 -6.35 12.95 -14.31
C LYS A 22 -6.88 13.62 -13.04
N GLY A 23 -6.75 14.96 -12.96
CA GLY A 23 -7.15 15.81 -11.82
C GLY A 23 -6.24 15.77 -10.58
N ARG A 24 -5.06 15.16 -10.68
CA ARG A 24 -4.14 14.86 -9.55
C ARG A 24 -2.75 15.46 -9.70
N GLU A 25 -2.46 16.04 -10.85
CA GLU A 25 -1.13 16.56 -11.22
C GLU A 25 -0.50 17.46 -10.15
N VAL A 26 -1.30 18.36 -9.56
CA VAL A 26 -0.85 19.28 -8.50
C VAL A 26 -0.36 18.58 -7.22
N PHE A 27 -0.81 17.36 -6.95
CA PHE A 27 -0.44 16.60 -5.75
C PHE A 27 0.67 15.57 -6.02
N LEU A 28 1.04 15.38 -7.28
CA LEU A 28 2.04 14.41 -7.71
C LEU A 28 3.35 15.13 -8.02
N THR A 29 4.48 14.49 -7.73
CA THR A 29 5.77 14.92 -8.27
C THR A 29 5.97 14.47 -9.70
N LYS A 30 5.28 13.40 -10.14
CA LYS A 30 5.27 12.94 -11.53
C LYS A 30 3.91 12.34 -11.91
N ALA A 31 3.23 12.98 -12.85
CA ALA A 31 1.99 12.48 -13.43
C ALA A 31 2.29 11.49 -14.57
N VAL A 32 1.56 10.38 -14.61
CA VAL A 32 1.63 9.33 -15.64
C VAL A 32 0.32 9.31 -16.41
N VAL A 33 0.39 9.02 -17.71
CA VAL A 33 -0.81 8.90 -18.57
C VAL A 33 -1.63 7.69 -18.13
N GLU A 34 -2.93 7.90 -17.93
CA GLU A 34 -3.85 6.85 -17.47
C GLU A 34 -4.11 5.82 -18.57
N SER A 35 -4.05 4.54 -18.23
CA SER A 35 -4.43 3.47 -19.16
C SER A 35 -5.91 3.61 -19.52
N PRO A 36 -6.31 3.49 -20.80
CA PRO A 36 -7.70 3.61 -21.24
C PRO A 36 -8.61 2.51 -20.69
N LYS A 37 -8.04 1.42 -20.16
CA LYS A 37 -8.78 0.37 -19.46
C LYS A 37 -9.21 0.87 -18.06
N ARG A 38 -10.49 0.67 -17.71
CA ARG A 38 -11.02 0.91 -16.35
C ARG A 38 -10.35 -0.09 -15.40
N LEU A 39 -9.38 0.37 -14.63
CA LEU A 39 -8.77 -0.41 -13.55
C LEU A 39 -9.51 -0.07 -12.27
N HIS A 40 -10.35 -1.00 -11.79
CA HIS A 40 -10.99 -0.92 -10.50
C HIS A 40 -9.95 -1.27 -9.43
N GLN A 41 -9.44 -0.24 -8.75
CA GLN A 41 -8.50 -0.35 -7.64
C GLN A 41 -8.96 0.59 -6.53
N LEU A 42 -10.28 0.73 -6.37
CA LEU A 42 -10.94 1.70 -5.50
C LEU A 42 -11.68 1.06 -4.32
N ASP A 43 -11.61 -0.26 -4.17
CA ASP A 43 -12.34 -0.95 -3.10
C ASP A 43 -11.55 -0.99 -1.78
N TYR A 44 -10.22 -0.99 -1.82
CA TYR A 44 -9.42 -1.33 -0.64
C TYR A 44 -9.21 -0.26 0.44
N PHE A 45 -9.67 0.98 0.26
CA PHE A 45 -9.34 2.02 1.26
C PHE A 45 -10.49 2.90 1.75
N MET A 46 -11.68 2.85 1.14
CA MET A 46 -12.76 3.74 1.60
C MET A 46 -14.16 3.13 1.62
N ASN A 47 -14.46 2.05 0.88
CA ASN A 47 -15.84 1.52 0.87
C ASN A 47 -15.98 -0.01 0.89
N GLU A 48 -14.93 -0.80 0.66
CA GLU A 48 -15.05 -2.25 0.70
C GLU A 48 -13.98 -2.88 1.61
N TYR A 49 -14.47 -3.41 2.74
CA TYR A 49 -13.82 -4.48 3.51
C TYR A 49 -12.47 -4.17 4.16
N VAL A 50 -12.54 -3.46 5.29
CA VAL A 50 -12.15 -4.17 6.51
C VAL A 50 -13.18 -3.89 7.58
N LYS A 51 -13.75 -4.95 8.15
CA LYS A 51 -14.43 -4.94 9.44
C LYS A 51 -13.42 -4.66 10.57
N ILE A 52 -12.62 -3.61 10.46
CA ILE A 52 -11.98 -2.97 11.61
C ILE A 52 -13.02 -1.96 12.07
N ASN A 53 -13.99 -2.47 12.80
CA ASN A 53 -14.92 -1.60 13.51
C ASN A 53 -14.22 -1.14 14.78
N GLU A 54 -14.54 0.07 15.23
CA GLU A 54 -14.30 0.48 16.61
C GLU A 54 -14.76 -0.63 17.57
N GLY A 55 -13.87 -1.08 18.46
CA GLY A 55 -14.08 -2.22 19.36
C GLY A 55 -13.73 -3.61 18.79
N SER A 56 -13.13 -3.70 17.60
CA SER A 56 -12.53 -4.96 17.14
C SER A 56 -11.27 -5.29 17.96
N PRO A 57 -11.01 -6.56 18.31
CA PRO A 57 -9.76 -6.92 18.99
C PRO A 57 -8.54 -6.50 18.18
N ILE A 58 -7.50 -5.99 18.84
CA ILE A 58 -6.30 -5.45 18.19
C ILE A 58 -5.59 -6.49 17.32
N GLU A 59 -5.69 -7.77 17.65
CA GLU A 59 -5.13 -8.88 16.88
C GLU A 59 -5.75 -8.95 15.48
N ILE A 60 -7.08 -8.80 15.40
CA ILE A 60 -7.82 -8.80 14.12
C ILE A 60 -7.46 -7.56 13.30
N ILE A 61 -7.31 -6.41 13.96
CA ILE A 61 -6.85 -5.17 13.33
C ILE A 61 -5.47 -5.37 12.71
N ASN A 62 -4.54 -5.93 13.49
CA ASN A 62 -3.17 -6.16 13.06
C ASN A 62 -3.07 -7.17 11.92
N GLU A 63 -3.81 -8.28 12.00
CA GLU A 63 -3.89 -9.28 10.93
C GLU A 63 -4.35 -8.64 9.62
N LYS A 64 -5.40 -7.81 9.68
CA LYS A 64 -5.93 -7.14 8.49
C LYS A 64 -5.00 -6.09 7.92
N ILE A 65 -4.36 -5.29 8.77
CA ILE A 65 -3.33 -4.34 8.32
C ILE A 65 -2.18 -5.09 7.61
N ARG A 66 -1.78 -6.26 8.12
CA ARG A 66 -0.77 -7.12 7.48
C ARG A 66 -1.25 -7.71 6.16
N GLU A 67 -2.48 -8.21 6.09
CA GLU A 67 -3.11 -8.75 4.88
C GLU A 67 -3.23 -7.68 3.79
N LEU A 68 -3.50 -6.44 4.16
CA LEU A 68 -3.54 -5.32 3.22
C LEU A 68 -2.16 -4.79 2.84
N GLY A 69 -1.12 -5.09 3.63
CA GLY A 69 0.19 -4.45 3.49
C GLY A 69 0.12 -2.94 3.72
N ALA A 70 -0.81 -2.49 4.58
CA ALA A 70 -1.09 -1.07 4.79
C ALA A 70 -0.06 -0.45 5.74
N THR A 71 0.82 0.42 5.21
CA THR A 71 1.79 1.16 6.03
C THR A 71 1.13 2.20 6.94
N TYR A 72 -0.07 2.66 6.58
CA TYR A 72 -0.81 3.66 7.35
C TYR A 72 -2.28 3.29 7.45
N ILE A 73 -2.89 3.63 8.57
CA ILE A 73 -4.33 3.60 8.80
C ILE A 73 -4.86 5.03 8.95
N MET A 74 -6.06 5.28 8.43
CA MET A 74 -6.75 6.56 8.58
C MET A 74 -7.96 6.38 9.50
N VAL A 75 -8.11 7.29 10.47
CA VAL A 75 -9.13 7.22 11.51
C VAL A 75 -9.74 8.60 11.74
N TYR A 76 -11.05 8.68 11.97
CA TYR A 76 -11.72 9.93 12.35
C TYR A 76 -12.48 9.84 13.69
N SER A 77 -12.66 8.63 14.25
CA SER A 77 -13.16 8.47 15.62
C SER A 77 -12.04 8.76 16.61
N GLU A 78 -12.28 9.68 17.54
CA GLU A 78 -11.32 10.01 18.60
C GLU A 78 -11.19 8.88 19.63
N GLN A 79 -12.26 8.13 19.87
CA GLN A 79 -12.24 6.97 20.74
C GLN A 79 -11.37 5.86 20.12
N PHE A 80 -11.58 5.55 18.84
CA PHE A 80 -10.74 4.57 18.14
C PHE A 80 -9.28 5.02 18.00
N LEU A 81 -9.03 6.32 17.82
CA LEU A 81 -7.69 6.89 17.85
C LEU A 81 -6.99 6.61 19.19
N ALA A 82 -7.69 6.83 20.31
CA ALA A 82 -7.14 6.59 21.65
C ALA A 82 -6.85 5.09 21.87
N GLU A 83 -7.73 4.22 21.41
CA GLU A 83 -7.53 2.76 21.45
C GLU A 83 -6.26 2.35 20.70
N LEU A 84 -6.09 2.80 19.45
CA LEU A 84 -4.90 2.47 18.66
C LEU A 84 -3.61 3.02 19.30
N LYS A 85 -3.64 4.22 19.88
CA LYS A 85 -2.50 4.79 20.60
C LYS A 85 -2.09 3.96 21.82
N ASN A 86 -3.05 3.34 22.52
CA ASN A 86 -2.77 2.42 23.63
C ASN A 86 -2.10 1.11 23.16
N HIS A 87 -2.15 0.83 21.86
CA HIS A 87 -1.49 -0.29 21.21
C HIS A 87 -0.29 0.15 20.37
N ASP A 88 0.38 1.23 20.78
CA ASP A 88 1.63 1.74 20.18
C ASP A 88 1.52 2.20 18.71
N PHE A 89 0.31 2.41 18.19
CA PHE A 89 0.16 3.05 16.88
C PHE A 89 0.61 4.50 16.99
N ARG A 90 1.52 4.90 16.09
CA ARG A 90 2.09 6.24 16.08
C ARG A 90 1.28 7.15 15.18
N GLU A 91 0.71 8.22 15.73
CA GLU A 91 0.14 9.28 14.91
C GLU A 91 1.25 9.99 14.11
N VAL A 92 1.08 10.02 12.79
CA VAL A 92 2.02 10.65 11.85
C VAL A 92 1.48 11.98 11.34
N LEU A 93 0.16 12.11 11.23
CA LEU A 93 -0.50 13.32 10.75
C LEU A 93 -1.90 13.45 11.36
N SER A 94 -2.28 14.68 11.69
CA SER A 94 -3.66 15.06 11.97
C SER A 94 -4.07 16.19 11.01
N ILE A 95 -5.28 16.08 10.48
CA ILE A 95 -5.88 17.06 9.57
C ILE A 95 -7.22 17.47 10.16
N THR A 96 -7.38 18.76 10.42
CA THR A 96 -8.64 19.30 10.96
C THR A 96 -9.75 19.27 9.92
N SER A 97 -11.00 19.23 10.36
CA SER A 97 -12.16 19.31 9.47
C SER A 97 -12.15 20.55 8.57
N ASP A 98 -11.70 21.70 9.08
CA ASP A 98 -11.55 22.93 8.30
C ASP A 98 -10.47 22.82 7.22
N GLN A 99 -9.33 22.21 7.54
CA GLN A 99 -8.28 21.93 6.56
C GLN A 99 -8.77 20.94 5.48
N LEU A 100 -9.58 19.95 5.84
CA LEU A 100 -10.18 19.04 4.86
C LEU A 100 -11.12 19.78 3.90
N LYS A 101 -11.99 20.65 4.42
CA LYS A 101 -12.93 21.45 3.61
C LYS A 101 -12.22 22.40 2.65
N GLN A 102 -11.18 23.08 3.12
CA GLN A 102 -10.43 24.05 2.30
C GLN A 102 -9.65 23.39 1.17
N ASN A 103 -9.14 22.18 1.40
CA ASN A 103 -8.19 21.54 0.48
C ASN A 103 -8.81 20.44 -0.40
N ILE A 104 -10.01 19.96 -0.08
CA ILE A 104 -10.70 18.91 -0.85
C ILE A 104 -11.96 19.51 -1.46
N SER A 105 -11.88 19.94 -2.72
CA SER A 105 -12.99 20.53 -3.48
C SER A 105 -14.22 19.61 -3.62
N GLN A 106 -14.08 18.31 -3.31
CA GLN A 106 -15.13 17.29 -3.32
C GLN A 106 -15.29 16.64 -1.94
N PHE A 107 -15.01 17.36 -0.85
CA PHE A 107 -15.07 16.80 0.51
C PHE A 107 -16.44 16.20 0.84
N ASN A 108 -17.52 16.80 0.33
CA ASN A 108 -18.89 16.32 0.47
C ASN A 108 -19.14 14.94 -0.16
N GLU A 109 -18.27 14.47 -1.06
CA GLU A 109 -18.34 13.13 -1.68
C GLU A 109 -17.57 12.07 -0.88
N LEU A 110 -16.84 12.47 0.17
CA LEU A 110 -16.19 11.53 1.08
C LEU A 110 -17.19 11.10 2.16
N ASN A 111 -17.25 9.81 2.45
CA ASN A 111 -17.98 9.25 3.60
C ASN A 111 -17.25 9.54 4.93
N ILE A 112 -16.77 10.78 5.13
CA ILE A 112 -16.15 11.24 6.38
C ILE A 112 -17.10 12.29 6.97
N PRO A 113 -17.49 12.18 8.26
CA PRO A 113 -18.33 13.19 8.89
C PRO A 113 -17.67 14.57 8.83
N GLN A 114 -18.45 15.60 8.47
CA GLN A 114 -17.89 16.91 8.10
C GLN A 114 -17.34 17.73 9.26
N ASP A 115 -17.63 17.31 10.48
CA ASP A 115 -17.21 17.91 11.74
C ASP A 115 -15.99 17.19 12.35
N LYS A 116 -15.52 16.10 11.74
CA LYS A 116 -14.46 15.27 12.30
C LYS A 116 -13.10 15.55 11.69
N ASN A 117 -12.09 15.48 12.53
CA ASN A 117 -10.69 15.49 12.13
C ASN A 117 -10.33 14.12 11.54
N LEU A 118 -9.32 14.10 10.68
CA LEU A 118 -8.74 12.87 10.13
C LEU A 118 -7.33 12.68 10.71
N TYR A 119 -7.08 11.51 11.27
CA TYR A 119 -5.81 11.10 11.84
C TYR A 119 -5.19 10.00 10.98
N VAL A 120 -3.90 10.08 10.73
CA VAL A 120 -3.12 9.07 10.01
C VAL A 120 -2.14 8.46 11.00
N LEU A 121 -2.23 7.15 11.18
CA LEU A 121 -1.34 6.42 12.09
C LEU A 121 -0.51 5.38 11.35
N GLU A 122 0.70 5.15 11.86
CA GLU A 122 1.57 4.04 11.48
C GLU A 122 1.46 2.93 12.53
N PRO A 123 1.27 1.65 12.13
CA PRO A 123 1.21 0.54 13.06
C PRO A 123 2.59 0.28 13.71
N PRO A 124 2.65 -0.32 14.92
CA PRO A 124 3.90 -0.62 15.63
C PRO A 124 4.68 -1.80 15.03
N PHE A 125 4.24 -2.31 13.88
CA PHE A 125 4.87 -3.43 13.20
C PHE A 125 5.07 -3.10 11.72
N SER A 126 6.17 -3.62 11.20
CA SER A 126 6.48 -3.58 9.77
C SER A 126 5.42 -4.35 9.00
N THR A 127 4.72 -3.69 8.07
CA THR A 127 3.88 -4.36 7.07
C THR A 127 4.70 -4.80 5.88
N SER A 128 5.92 -5.32 6.13
CA SER A 128 6.97 -5.56 5.16
C SER A 128 6.39 -6.04 3.83
N LEU A 129 6.81 -5.40 2.75
CA LEU A 129 6.40 -5.77 1.40
C LEU A 129 6.87 -7.19 1.05
N ILE A 130 7.78 -7.77 1.83
CA ILE A 130 8.37 -9.07 1.63
C ILE A 130 8.53 -9.79 2.97
N GLU A 131 8.16 -11.07 2.99
CA GLU A 131 8.35 -12.01 4.10
C GLU A 131 9.32 -13.11 3.63
N PRO A 132 10.35 -13.51 4.41
CA PRO A 132 10.77 -12.87 5.67
C PRO A 132 11.23 -11.42 5.45
N GLU A 133 11.19 -10.62 6.51
CA GLU A 133 11.52 -9.20 6.44
C GLU A 133 12.89 -8.99 5.78
N THR A 134 12.87 -8.30 4.64
CA THR A 134 14.02 -8.11 3.77
C THR A 134 14.00 -6.71 3.20
N ALA A 135 15.15 -6.05 3.21
CA ALA A 135 15.30 -4.75 2.56
C ALA A 135 15.08 -4.91 1.06
N ILE A 136 14.06 -4.23 0.53
CA ILE A 136 13.68 -4.28 -0.88
C ILE A 136 13.83 -2.90 -1.52
N THR A 137 14.51 -2.84 -2.65
CA THR A 137 14.55 -1.68 -3.52
C THR A 137 13.43 -1.81 -4.54
N ARG A 138 12.60 -0.78 -4.71
CA ARG A 138 11.46 -0.80 -5.63
C ARG A 138 11.46 0.41 -6.54
N THR A 139 11.28 0.17 -7.83
CA THR A 139 11.02 1.21 -8.84
C THR A 139 9.81 0.81 -9.68
N THR A 140 9.49 1.60 -10.71
CA THR A 140 8.37 1.28 -11.61
C THR A 140 8.62 -0.06 -12.32
N ASN A 141 7.70 -1.02 -12.15
CA ASN A 141 7.77 -2.37 -12.73
C ASN A 141 8.97 -3.21 -12.29
N ARG A 142 9.74 -2.81 -11.27
CA ARG A 142 10.94 -3.54 -10.84
C ARG A 142 11.07 -3.57 -9.33
N MET A 143 11.49 -4.71 -8.79
CA MET A 143 11.85 -4.88 -7.38
C MET A 143 13.16 -5.66 -7.30
N SER A 144 14.05 -5.32 -6.37
CA SER A 144 15.23 -6.12 -6.09
C SER A 144 15.52 -6.22 -4.60
N PHE A 145 16.08 -7.36 -4.18
CA PHE A 145 16.50 -7.62 -2.81
C PHE A 145 17.55 -8.72 -2.77
N PHE A 146 18.32 -8.77 -1.68
CA PHE A 146 19.28 -9.85 -1.47
C PHE A 146 18.60 -11.02 -0.74
N ALA A 147 18.49 -12.15 -1.43
CA ALA A 147 17.87 -13.36 -0.91
C ALA A 147 18.87 -14.24 -0.15
N LYS A 148 18.39 -14.85 0.93
CA LYS A 148 19.09 -15.90 1.67
C LYS A 148 18.87 -17.24 0.98
N GLN A 149 19.85 -18.11 1.12
CA GLN A 149 19.76 -19.48 0.64
C GLN A 149 18.57 -20.22 1.29
N LYS A 150 17.92 -21.10 0.51
CA LYS A 150 16.84 -21.99 0.94
C LYS A 150 15.68 -21.28 1.65
N THR A 151 15.29 -20.12 1.13
CA THR A 151 14.28 -19.26 1.74
C THR A 151 13.13 -19.03 0.76
N GLU A 152 11.89 -19.21 1.24
CA GLU A 152 10.70 -18.77 0.53
C GLU A 152 10.45 -17.30 0.82
N TYR A 153 10.12 -16.56 -0.24
CA TYR A 153 9.78 -15.16 -0.17
C TYR A 153 8.34 -14.93 -0.61
N ILE A 154 7.55 -14.30 0.25
CA ILE A 154 6.19 -13.84 -0.06
C ILE A 154 6.21 -12.32 -0.16
N ILE A 155 5.94 -11.82 -1.35
CA ILE A 155 5.98 -10.40 -1.71
C ILE A 155 4.54 -9.90 -1.86
N LYS A 156 4.20 -8.86 -1.09
CA LYS A 156 2.92 -8.15 -1.09
C LYS A 156 2.77 -7.29 -2.35
N CYS A 157 2.58 -7.96 -3.47
CA CYS A 157 2.39 -7.35 -4.79
C CYS A 157 1.43 -8.20 -5.61
N THR A 158 0.46 -7.57 -6.27
CA THR A 158 -0.53 -8.24 -7.13
C THR A 158 0.17 -9.20 -8.09
N TYR A 159 -0.04 -10.50 -7.87
CA TYR A 159 0.45 -11.55 -8.74
C TYR A 159 -0.15 -11.39 -10.14
N HIS A 160 0.71 -11.63 -11.13
CA HIS A 160 0.36 -11.64 -12.54
C HIS A 160 1.37 -12.53 -13.27
N PRO A 161 0.96 -13.31 -14.27
CA PRO A 161 1.86 -14.14 -15.08
C PRO A 161 2.95 -13.37 -15.87
N SER A 162 2.94 -12.04 -15.81
CA SER A 162 3.95 -11.18 -16.45
C SER A 162 5.09 -10.80 -15.51
N TRP A 163 5.03 -11.19 -14.24
CA TRP A 163 6.18 -11.09 -13.37
C TRP A 163 7.22 -12.12 -13.78
N GLU A 164 8.43 -11.63 -14.00
CA GLU A 164 9.61 -12.44 -14.28
C GLU A 164 10.61 -12.18 -13.16
N ALA A 165 11.18 -13.23 -12.58
CA ALA A 165 12.22 -13.10 -11.57
C ALA A 165 13.52 -13.72 -12.07
N ARG A 166 14.63 -13.09 -11.68
CA ARG A 166 15.98 -13.57 -11.90
C ARG A 166 16.73 -13.56 -10.59
N GLN A 167 17.58 -14.55 -10.38
CA GLN A 167 18.55 -14.59 -9.30
C GLN A 167 19.93 -14.78 -9.90
N ASN A 168 20.84 -13.83 -9.71
CA ASN A 168 22.18 -13.83 -10.33
C ASN A 168 22.11 -14.17 -11.84
N ASP A 169 21.27 -13.43 -12.58
CA ASP A 169 20.97 -13.61 -14.02
C ASP A 169 20.26 -14.91 -14.44
N GLN A 170 20.02 -15.84 -13.53
CA GLN A 170 19.25 -17.05 -13.81
C GLN A 170 17.76 -16.84 -13.54
N LYS A 171 16.91 -17.23 -14.48
CA LYS A 171 15.45 -17.15 -14.29
C LYS A 171 15.01 -18.05 -13.13
N ILE A 172 14.21 -17.52 -12.22
CA ILE A 172 13.54 -18.27 -11.16
C ILE A 172 12.02 -18.19 -11.31
N ASN A 173 11.33 -19.20 -10.78
CA ASN A 173 9.88 -19.26 -10.87
C ASN A 173 9.23 -18.31 -9.87
N VAL A 174 8.14 -17.73 -10.33
CA VAL A 174 7.27 -16.85 -9.56
C VAL A 174 5.87 -17.44 -9.63
N TYR A 175 5.21 -17.54 -8.48
CA TYR A 175 3.89 -18.11 -8.37
C TYR A 175 2.99 -17.21 -7.52
N GLN A 176 1.69 -17.48 -7.56
CA GLN A 176 0.75 -16.86 -6.64
C GLN A 176 0.92 -17.51 -5.28
N ALA A 177 1.05 -16.71 -4.22
CA ALA A 177 1.11 -17.23 -2.86
C ALA A 177 -0.20 -17.94 -2.49
N GLU A 178 -0.09 -19.16 -1.94
CA GLU A 178 -1.25 -19.88 -1.42
C GLU A 178 -1.84 -19.14 -0.20
N HIS A 179 -3.16 -19.14 -0.07
CA HIS A 179 -3.91 -18.50 1.02
C HIS A 179 -3.78 -16.96 1.17
N LYS A 180 -2.95 -16.29 0.37
CA LYS A 180 -2.82 -14.82 0.35
C LYS A 180 -3.20 -14.28 -1.03
N LEU A 181 -4.45 -13.81 -1.16
CA LEU A 181 -4.99 -13.32 -2.42
C LEU A 181 -4.06 -12.28 -3.05
N SER A 182 -3.71 -12.52 -4.31
CA SER A 182 -2.90 -11.62 -5.13
C SER A 182 -1.45 -11.42 -4.68
N TYR A 183 -0.85 -12.23 -3.80
CA TYR A 183 0.57 -12.06 -3.47
C TYR A 183 1.47 -12.90 -4.38
N LEU A 184 2.70 -12.43 -4.56
CA LEU A 184 3.73 -13.07 -5.34
C LEU A 184 4.61 -13.90 -4.40
N ALA A 185 4.85 -15.16 -4.73
CA ALA A 185 5.79 -16.00 -4.00
C ALA A 185 6.89 -16.52 -4.93
N LEU A 186 8.08 -16.72 -4.36
CA LEU A 186 9.23 -17.32 -5.02
C LEU A 186 10.08 -18.06 -3.99
N TYR A 187 10.84 -19.06 -4.44
CA TYR A 187 11.77 -19.79 -3.59
C TYR A 187 13.20 -19.58 -4.06
N SER A 188 14.08 -19.20 -3.15
CA SER A 188 15.49 -18.99 -3.42
C SER A 188 16.32 -20.20 -2.97
N GLN A 189 16.94 -20.91 -3.92
CA GLN A 189 17.77 -22.09 -3.64
C GLN A 189 19.19 -21.73 -3.17
N ILE A 190 19.68 -20.55 -3.53
CA ILE A 190 21.03 -20.04 -3.21
C ILE A 190 20.92 -18.63 -2.63
N ALA A 191 21.98 -18.12 -2.00
CA ALA A 191 22.02 -16.70 -1.64
C ALA A 191 22.37 -15.85 -2.87
N GLY A 192 21.83 -14.64 -2.97
CA GLY A 192 22.16 -13.74 -4.07
C GLY A 192 21.11 -12.66 -4.31
N GLU A 193 21.39 -11.75 -5.24
CA GLU A 193 20.43 -10.73 -5.62
C GLU A 193 19.30 -11.34 -6.43
N ILE A 194 18.06 -11.10 -5.99
CA ILE A 194 16.85 -11.37 -6.73
C ILE A 194 16.36 -10.07 -7.34
N GLU A 195 16.07 -10.13 -8.63
CA GLU A 195 15.45 -9.07 -9.39
C GLU A 195 14.11 -9.56 -9.94
N LEU A 196 13.05 -8.80 -9.69
CA LEU A 196 11.71 -9.01 -10.24
C LEU A 196 11.39 -7.89 -11.22
N ILE A 197 10.94 -8.25 -12.42
CA ILE A 197 10.53 -7.32 -13.47
C ILE A 197 9.11 -7.67 -13.90
N PHE A 198 8.24 -6.67 -13.91
CA PHE A 198 6.90 -6.80 -14.47
C PHE A 198 6.93 -6.48 -15.96
N ASN A 199 6.79 -7.52 -16.79
CA ASN A 199 6.87 -7.39 -18.23
C ASN A 199 5.55 -6.85 -18.82
N GLN A 200 5.52 -5.54 -19.10
CA GLN A 200 4.34 -4.88 -19.67
C GLN A 200 4.06 -5.26 -21.13
N SER A 201 5.02 -5.86 -21.85
CA SER A 201 4.83 -6.21 -23.28
C SER A 201 3.79 -7.31 -23.52
N ARG A 202 3.48 -8.12 -22.50
CA ARG A 202 2.46 -9.18 -22.56
C ARG A 202 1.01 -8.65 -22.46
N PHE A 203 0.82 -7.34 -22.41
CA PHE A 203 -0.50 -6.69 -22.41
C PHE A 203 -0.96 -6.20 -23.78
N LYS A 204 -0.13 -6.36 -24.82
CA LYS A 204 -0.49 -6.05 -26.21
C LYS A 204 -1.26 -7.21 -26.85
#